data_AF-A0A0C1W6M4-F1
#
_entry.id   AF-A0A0C1W6M4-F1
#
_cell.length_a   1.000
_cell.length_b   1.000
_cell.length_c   1.000
_cell.angle_alpha   90.00
_cell.angle_beta   90.00
_cell.angle_gamma   90.00
#
_symmetry.space_group_name_H-M   'P 1'
#
loop_
_entity.id
_entity.type
_entity.pdbx_description
1 polymer ?
#
loop_
_entity_poly.entity_id
_entity_poly.type
_entity_poly.pdbx_seq_one_letter_code
_entity_poly.pdbx_strand_id
1 'polypeptide(L)'
;MKVIPIFFMACLISACSSNSNTETGDEYEYIETPTSDQIADLLDDDRDGVINARDLCPGTPQGSEIDNDGCGEYLKTSQEMQIRVLFANDSDEINPVFTQQLSELSEFLEEYPSTSIELQGYASRTGTAEHNLDLSKRRAENVRRVLLQNGISPNRVTIVGYGDTVLASTGTDETSHALNRRVTATVVGYKGEVKKEWTIFTTLPKS
;
A
#
# COMPACT_ATOMS: atom_id res chain seq x y z
N MET A 1 36.73 84.37 -47.92
CA MET A 1 37.82 85.16 -47.31
C MET A 1 38.04 84.57 -45.91
N LYS A 2 38.95 83.63 -45.67
CA LYS A 2 40.43 83.72 -45.59
C LYS A 2 40.89 84.88 -44.71
N VAL A 3 41.16 84.59 -43.44
CA VAL A 3 42.31 85.13 -42.68
C VAL A 3 42.65 84.21 -41.52
N ILE A 4 43.94 83.85 -41.47
CA ILE A 4 44.68 83.05 -40.49
C ILE A 4 45.54 84.03 -39.66
N PRO A 5 45.85 83.71 -38.39
CA PRO A 5 47.25 83.78 -37.92
C PRO A 5 47.58 82.53 -37.04
N ILE A 6 48.65 81.73 -37.14
CA ILE A 6 50.12 81.91 -37.32
C ILE A 6 50.64 82.98 -36.34
N PHE A 7 51.50 82.76 -35.34
CA PHE A 7 52.38 81.67 -34.89
C PHE A 7 52.89 82.15 -33.50
N PHE A 8 53.25 81.29 -32.55
CA PHE A 8 54.51 81.48 -31.82
C PHE A 8 54.96 80.18 -31.16
N MET A 9 56.09 79.70 -31.65
CA MET A 9 56.82 78.52 -31.25
C MET A 9 57.77 78.90 -30.10
N ALA A 10 57.76 78.11 -29.03
CA ALA A 10 58.81 78.13 -28.01
C ALA A 10 59.25 76.69 -27.75
N CYS A 11 60.50 76.40 -28.15
CA CYS A 11 61.17 75.13 -27.97
C CYS A 11 62.20 75.32 -26.85
N LEU A 12 62.12 74.55 -25.76
CA LEU A 12 63.26 74.34 -24.84
C LEU A 12 63.24 72.92 -24.20
N ILE A 13 64.08 72.05 -24.77
CA ILE A 13 65.12 71.17 -24.17
C ILE A 13 64.76 70.22 -23.00
N SER A 14 64.76 68.93 -23.35
CA SER A 14 65.45 67.76 -22.74
C SER A 14 65.27 67.37 -21.26
N ALA A 15 64.77 66.14 -21.06
CA ALA A 15 65.33 65.20 -20.09
C ALA A 15 65.04 63.76 -20.54
N CYS A 16 66.08 62.93 -20.64
CA CYS A 16 65.96 61.49 -20.83
C CYS A 16 65.39 60.83 -19.57
N SER A 17 64.50 59.85 -19.72
CA SER A 17 64.29 58.80 -18.73
C SER A 17 63.88 57.53 -19.46
N SER A 18 64.79 56.56 -19.42
CA SER A 18 64.56 55.16 -19.75
C SER A 18 63.36 54.61 -18.98
N ASN A 19 62.48 53.87 -19.65
CA ASN A 19 61.87 52.72 -19.01
C ASN A 19 61.67 51.59 -20.02
N SER A 20 62.41 50.53 -19.74
CA SER A 20 62.22 49.19 -20.25
C SER A 20 60.85 48.63 -19.87
N ASN A 21 60.40 47.67 -20.68
CA ASN A 21 59.30 46.72 -20.47
C ASN A 21 57.94 47.15 -21.02
N THR A 22 57.77 47.05 -22.34
CA THR A 22 56.49 46.57 -22.88
C THR A 22 56.42 45.07 -22.63
N GLU A 23 55.86 44.69 -21.48
CA GLU A 23 55.29 43.36 -21.30
C GLU A 23 54.07 43.28 -22.23
N THR A 24 54.16 42.49 -23.29
CA THR A 24 52.98 42.00 -24.02
C THR A 24 52.34 40.94 -23.13
N GLY A 25 51.57 41.37 -22.14
CA GLY A 25 50.64 40.50 -21.44
C GLY A 25 49.49 40.17 -22.38
N ASP A 26 49.23 38.89 -22.61
CA ASP A 26 48.01 38.46 -23.29
C ASP A 26 46.82 38.92 -22.42
N GLU A 27 46.14 39.99 -22.83
CA GLU A 27 44.95 40.50 -22.16
C GLU A 27 43.75 39.65 -22.61
N TYR A 28 43.37 38.70 -21.77
CA TYR A 28 42.17 37.88 -22.00
C TYR A 28 40.94 38.66 -21.54
N GLU A 29 40.00 38.93 -22.46
CA GLU A 29 38.70 39.51 -22.13
C GLU A 29 37.91 38.53 -21.24
N TYR A 30 37.68 38.93 -19.99
CA TYR A 30 36.90 38.12 -19.05
C TYR A 30 35.44 38.08 -19.50
N ILE A 31 34.98 36.89 -19.91
CA ILE A 31 33.57 36.63 -20.14
C ILE A 31 32.97 36.25 -18.79
N GLU A 32 32.03 37.06 -18.29
CA GLU A 32 31.26 36.72 -17.10
C GLU A 32 30.56 35.38 -17.31
N THR A 33 30.65 34.51 -16.31
CA THR A 33 29.92 33.24 -16.34
C THR A 33 28.43 33.55 -16.49
N PRO A 34 27.73 33.01 -17.51
CA PRO A 34 26.31 33.26 -17.67
C PRO A 34 25.56 32.83 -16.41
N THR A 35 24.69 33.70 -15.93
CA THR A 35 23.83 33.41 -14.78
C THR A 35 22.87 32.29 -15.14
N SER A 36 22.89 31.21 -14.36
CA SER A 36 21.94 30.12 -14.51
C SER A 36 20.58 30.53 -13.92
N ASP A 37 19.54 30.54 -14.74
CA ASP A 37 18.17 30.72 -14.28
C ASP A 37 17.62 29.37 -13.79
N GLN A 38 17.50 29.19 -12.48
CA GLN A 38 16.89 28.01 -11.87
C GLN A 38 15.37 28.12 -11.95
N ILE A 39 14.76 27.42 -12.91
CA ILE A 39 13.30 27.44 -13.14
C ILE A 39 12.59 26.31 -12.37
N ALA A 40 13.33 25.26 -12.00
CA ALA A 40 12.76 24.09 -11.33
C ALA A 40 12.52 24.34 -9.84
N ASP A 41 11.39 23.82 -9.34
CA ASP A 41 11.01 23.88 -7.94
C ASP A 41 11.88 22.93 -7.10
N LEU A 42 12.70 23.52 -6.23
CA LEU A 42 13.65 22.81 -5.37
C LEU A 42 13.10 22.57 -3.95
N LEU A 43 11.82 22.86 -3.71
CA LEU A 43 11.16 22.51 -2.46
C LEU A 43 10.89 21.01 -2.39
N ASP A 44 10.61 20.52 -1.19
CA ASP A 44 10.23 19.13 -0.89
C ASP A 44 9.00 19.23 0.03
N ASP A 45 7.82 19.16 -0.60
CA ASP A 45 6.55 19.48 0.05
C ASP A 45 6.10 18.39 1.03
N ASP A 46 6.39 17.11 0.73
CA ASP A 46 6.01 15.97 1.57
C ASP A 46 7.15 15.50 2.50
N ARG A 47 8.36 16.04 2.32
CA ARG A 47 9.55 15.85 3.15
C ARG A 47 10.01 14.40 3.18
N ASP A 48 9.93 13.74 2.02
CA ASP A 48 10.41 12.38 1.83
C ASP A 48 11.89 12.31 1.38
N GLY A 49 12.50 13.46 1.05
CA GLY A 49 13.89 13.59 0.62
C GLY A 49 14.09 13.78 -0.88
N VAL A 50 13.01 13.83 -1.67
CA VAL A 50 13.04 14.11 -3.11
C VAL A 50 12.37 15.46 -3.38
N ILE A 51 13.10 16.37 -4.04
CA ILE A 51 12.55 17.68 -4.40
C ILE A 51 11.39 17.55 -5.40
N ASN A 52 10.43 18.46 -5.33
CA ASN A 52 9.24 18.55 -6.20
C ASN A 52 9.57 18.45 -7.70
N ALA A 53 10.71 19.02 -8.15
CA ALA A 53 11.15 18.93 -9.54
C ALA A 53 11.54 17.50 -10.01
N ARG A 54 11.74 16.55 -9.08
CA ARG A 54 12.14 15.17 -9.33
C ARG A 54 11.17 14.13 -8.77
N ASP A 55 10.25 14.55 -7.91
CA ASP A 55 9.29 13.66 -7.25
C ASP A 55 8.14 13.29 -8.19
N LEU A 56 7.98 11.98 -8.43
CA LEU A 56 6.88 11.41 -9.21
C LEU A 56 5.65 11.07 -8.34
N CYS A 57 5.83 11.02 -7.02
CA CYS A 57 4.84 10.56 -6.04
C CYS A 57 4.58 11.63 -4.97
N PRO A 58 4.01 12.80 -5.34
CA PRO A 58 3.77 13.88 -4.39
C PRO A 58 2.80 13.45 -3.28
N GLY A 59 3.25 13.52 -2.04
CA GLY A 59 2.50 13.12 -0.86
C GLY A 59 2.87 11.73 -0.34
N THR A 60 4.10 11.27 -0.60
CA THR A 60 4.59 10.02 -0.03
C THR A 60 4.54 10.07 1.49
N PRO A 61 3.94 9.05 2.15
CA PRO A 61 3.81 9.06 3.60
C PRO A 61 5.17 9.20 4.30
N GLN A 62 5.26 10.03 5.32
CA GLN A 62 6.53 10.25 6.01
C GLN A 62 7.13 8.94 6.58
N GLY A 63 8.44 8.77 6.40
CA GLY A 63 9.19 7.59 6.82
C GLY A 63 8.97 6.36 5.93
N SER A 64 8.45 6.53 4.72
CA SER A 64 8.41 5.47 3.71
C SER A 64 9.82 5.14 3.23
N GLU A 65 10.07 3.87 2.95
CA GLU A 65 11.21 3.49 2.12
C GLU A 65 10.85 3.86 0.67
N ILE A 66 11.52 4.88 0.16
CA ILE A 66 11.32 5.44 -1.18
C ILE A 66 12.44 5.05 -2.14
N ASP A 67 12.14 5.07 -3.44
CA ASP A 67 13.15 5.01 -4.49
C ASP A 67 13.67 6.42 -4.86
N ASN A 68 14.41 6.52 -5.97
CA ASN A 68 14.99 7.79 -6.43
C ASN A 68 13.97 8.77 -7.03
N ASP A 69 12.73 8.32 -7.22
CA ASP A 69 11.63 9.07 -7.82
C ASP A 69 10.61 9.51 -6.76
N GLY A 70 10.91 9.34 -5.46
CA GLY A 70 10.03 9.71 -4.34
C GLY A 70 8.93 8.70 -4.07
N CYS A 71 8.93 7.54 -4.75
CA CYS A 71 7.84 6.59 -4.67
C CYS A 71 8.09 5.50 -3.61
N GLY A 72 7.16 5.36 -2.66
CA GLY A 72 7.23 4.37 -1.59
C GLY A 72 6.91 2.93 -2.02
N GLU A 73 7.59 1.94 -1.42
CA GLU A 73 7.25 0.52 -1.59
C GLU A 73 6.11 0.09 -0.63
N TYR A 74 5.24 -0.81 -1.07
CA TYR A 74 4.17 -1.38 -0.23
C TYR A 74 4.45 -2.86 0.09
N LEU A 75 4.52 -3.20 1.37
CA LEU A 75 4.50 -4.57 1.85
C LEU A 75 3.09 -5.13 1.67
N LYS A 76 2.96 -6.17 0.85
CA LYS A 76 1.74 -6.97 0.77
C LYS A 76 1.72 -7.95 1.92
N THR A 77 1.05 -7.60 3.00
CA THR A 77 0.81 -8.52 4.11
C THR A 77 -0.48 -9.28 3.85
N SER A 78 -0.45 -10.60 4.03
CA SER A 78 -1.64 -11.44 3.95
C SER A 78 -1.90 -12.11 5.29
N GLN A 79 -3.16 -12.12 5.72
CA GLN A 79 -3.60 -12.85 6.89
C GLN A 79 -4.68 -13.84 6.48
N GLU A 80 -4.62 -15.06 7.03
CA GLU A 80 -5.64 -16.10 6.80
C GLU A 80 -6.43 -16.35 8.08
N MET A 81 -7.74 -16.48 7.95
CA MET A 81 -8.64 -16.91 9.02
C MET A 81 -9.50 -18.07 8.52
N GLN A 82 -9.72 -19.05 9.39
CA GLN A 82 -10.61 -20.18 9.14
C GLN A 82 -11.68 -20.26 10.22
N ILE A 83 -12.93 -20.51 9.82
CA ILE A 83 -14.03 -20.74 10.75
C ILE A 83 -14.63 -22.14 10.58
N ARG A 84 -15.15 -22.68 11.68
CA ARG A 84 -15.89 -23.94 11.70
C ARG A 84 -16.99 -23.88 12.74
N VAL A 85 -18.22 -23.72 12.26
CA VAL A 85 -19.43 -23.70 13.09
C VAL A 85 -20.08 -25.08 13.04
N LEU A 86 -20.32 -25.69 14.21
CA LEU A 86 -20.96 -27.00 14.31
C LEU A 86 -22.45 -26.86 14.66
N PHE A 87 -23.26 -27.81 14.20
CA PHE A 87 -24.72 -27.79 14.36
C PHE A 87 -25.24 -29.06 15.03
N ALA A 88 -26.33 -28.90 15.77
CA ALA A 88 -27.10 -30.02 16.30
C ALA A 88 -27.74 -30.84 15.16
N ASN A 89 -28.20 -32.05 15.50
CA ASN A 89 -28.90 -32.88 14.54
C ASN A 89 -30.16 -32.18 14.02
N ASP A 90 -30.38 -32.24 12.71
CA ASP A 90 -31.52 -31.64 12.01
C ASP A 90 -31.80 -30.15 12.32
N SER A 91 -30.76 -29.41 12.71
CA SER A 91 -30.86 -28.00 13.09
C SER A 91 -29.91 -27.13 12.27
N ASP A 92 -30.36 -25.91 12.00
CA ASP A 92 -29.60 -24.80 11.43
C ASP A 92 -29.35 -23.67 12.45
N GLU A 93 -29.78 -23.84 13.70
CA GLU A 93 -29.55 -22.86 14.77
C GLU A 93 -28.07 -22.79 15.14
N ILE A 94 -27.56 -21.57 15.24
CA ILE A 94 -26.17 -21.32 15.64
C ILE A 94 -26.10 -21.37 17.16
N ASN A 95 -25.26 -22.27 17.69
CA ASN A 95 -25.00 -22.32 19.11
C ASN A 95 -24.25 -21.04 19.56
N PRO A 96 -24.65 -20.38 20.66
CA PRO A 96 -24.00 -19.15 21.16
C PRO A 96 -22.49 -19.27 21.41
N VAL A 97 -21.95 -20.48 21.58
CA VAL A 97 -20.51 -20.71 21.69
C VAL A 97 -19.73 -20.20 20.46
N PHE A 98 -20.37 -20.13 19.29
CA PHE A 98 -19.74 -19.65 18.05
C PHE A 98 -19.88 -18.14 17.83
N THR A 99 -20.61 -17.42 18.69
CA THR A 99 -20.83 -15.97 18.52
C THR A 99 -19.51 -15.20 18.49
N GLN A 100 -18.56 -15.53 19.37
CA GLN A 100 -17.24 -14.89 19.40
C GLN A 100 -16.47 -15.11 18.10
N GLN A 101 -16.41 -16.34 17.59
CA GLN A 101 -15.75 -16.66 16.33
C GLN A 101 -16.39 -15.92 15.13
N LEU A 102 -17.71 -15.75 15.14
CA LEU A 102 -18.41 -15.00 14.09
C LEU A 102 -18.20 -13.47 14.20
N SER A 103 -18.02 -12.94 15.42
CA SER A 103 -17.60 -11.55 15.64
C SER A 103 -16.21 -11.32 15.07
N GLU A 104 -15.24 -12.18 15.42
CA GLU A 104 -13.86 -12.10 14.93
C GLU A 104 -13.79 -12.19 13.40
N LEU A 105 -14.62 -13.03 12.79
CA LEU A 105 -14.73 -13.08 11.34
C LEU A 105 -15.29 -11.78 10.74
N SER A 106 -16.25 -11.16 11.42
CA SER A 106 -16.84 -9.90 10.95
C SER A 106 -15.80 -8.78 11.04
N GLU A 107 -15.09 -8.68 12.17
CA GLU A 107 -13.99 -7.74 12.39
C GLU A 107 -12.89 -7.92 11.34
N PHE A 108 -12.52 -9.17 11.03
CA PHE A 108 -11.59 -9.47 9.95
C PHE A 108 -12.09 -8.96 8.59
N LEU A 109 -13.36 -9.20 8.24
CA LEU A 109 -13.92 -8.72 6.99
C LEU A 109 -14.03 -7.20 6.94
N GLU A 110 -14.20 -6.51 8.07
CA GLU A 110 -14.15 -5.05 8.16
C GLU A 110 -12.74 -4.51 7.96
N GLU A 111 -11.72 -5.14 8.56
CA GLU A 111 -10.31 -4.76 8.39
C GLU A 111 -9.84 -4.92 6.94
N TYR A 112 -10.35 -5.93 6.23
CA TYR A 112 -9.99 -6.22 4.84
C TYR A 112 -11.19 -6.01 3.89
N PRO A 113 -11.57 -4.76 3.55
CA PRO A 113 -12.80 -4.45 2.82
C PRO A 113 -12.84 -4.99 1.38
N SER A 114 -11.67 -5.28 0.78
CA SER A 114 -11.54 -5.87 -0.55
C SER A 114 -11.79 -7.38 -0.59
N THR A 115 -11.79 -8.04 0.57
CA THR A 115 -11.91 -9.49 0.67
C THR A 115 -13.38 -9.93 0.59
N SER A 116 -13.67 -11.07 -0.04
CA SER A 116 -14.99 -11.71 -0.02
C SER A 116 -14.86 -13.13 0.55
N ILE A 117 -15.96 -13.69 1.04
CA ILE A 117 -15.99 -14.99 1.70
C ILE A 117 -17.08 -15.89 1.13
N GLU A 118 -16.77 -17.17 0.98
CA GLU A 118 -17.71 -18.23 0.66
C GLU A 118 -17.95 -19.09 1.91
N LEU A 119 -19.22 -19.19 2.34
CA LEU A 119 -19.63 -20.05 3.44
C LEU A 119 -20.10 -21.40 2.89
N GLN A 120 -19.45 -22.46 3.34
CA GLN A 120 -19.70 -23.82 2.85
C GLN A 120 -20.44 -24.63 3.89
N GLY A 121 -21.70 -24.97 3.63
CA GLY A 121 -22.55 -25.74 4.52
C GLY A 121 -22.51 -27.24 4.20
N TYR A 122 -22.54 -28.06 5.26
CA TYR A 122 -22.51 -29.51 5.19
C TYR A 122 -23.54 -30.16 6.13
N ALA A 123 -23.92 -31.40 5.81
CA ALA A 123 -24.79 -32.26 6.61
C ALA A 123 -24.15 -33.64 6.83
N SER A 124 -24.68 -34.38 7.81
CA SER A 124 -24.32 -35.78 8.02
C SER A 124 -25.02 -36.67 6.99
N ARG A 125 -24.48 -37.87 6.74
CA ARG A 125 -25.05 -38.86 5.81
C ARG A 125 -26.45 -39.40 6.22
N THR A 126 -26.89 -39.11 7.43
CA THR A 126 -28.21 -39.50 7.93
C THR A 126 -29.30 -38.67 7.25
N GLY A 127 -30.33 -39.30 6.70
CA GLY A 127 -31.43 -38.61 6.02
C GLY A 127 -31.36 -38.75 4.50
N THR A 128 -32.22 -38.01 3.79
CA THR A 128 -32.21 -37.99 2.32
C THR A 128 -31.23 -36.93 1.80
N ALA A 129 -30.64 -37.19 0.64
CA ALA A 129 -29.68 -36.26 0.03
C ALA A 129 -30.30 -34.87 -0.25
N GLU A 130 -31.57 -34.83 -0.66
CA GLU A 130 -32.31 -33.58 -0.89
C GLU A 130 -32.49 -32.77 0.39
N HIS A 131 -32.90 -33.42 1.49
CA HIS A 131 -33.02 -32.78 2.80
C HIS A 131 -31.67 -32.27 3.30
N ASN A 132 -30.63 -33.09 3.17
CA ASN A 132 -29.28 -32.75 3.57
C ASN A 132 -28.74 -31.53 2.80
N LEU A 133 -28.99 -31.48 1.49
CA LEU A 133 -28.61 -30.36 0.64
C LEU A 133 -29.31 -29.07 1.08
N ASP A 134 -30.63 -29.12 1.28
CA ASP A 134 -31.43 -27.98 1.73
C ASP A 134 -31.03 -27.50 3.14
N LEU A 135 -30.89 -28.41 4.11
CA LEU A 135 -30.43 -28.09 5.46
C LEU A 135 -29.02 -27.47 5.47
N SER A 136 -28.11 -27.97 4.65
CA SER A 136 -26.76 -27.41 4.53
C SER A 136 -26.76 -25.97 4.02
N LYS A 137 -27.66 -25.63 3.07
CA LYS A 137 -27.84 -24.26 2.58
C LYS A 137 -28.41 -23.35 3.66
N ARG A 138 -29.43 -23.81 4.41
CA ARG A 138 -30.00 -23.04 5.53
C ARG A 138 -28.97 -22.71 6.60
N ARG A 139 -28.11 -23.67 6.96
CA ARG A 139 -26.99 -23.44 7.90
C ARG A 139 -26.07 -22.32 7.42
N ALA A 140 -25.64 -22.37 6.16
CA ALA A 140 -24.79 -21.34 5.58
C ALA A 140 -25.50 -19.98 5.53
N GLU A 141 -26.81 -19.95 5.21
CA GLU A 141 -27.62 -18.73 5.22
C GLU A 141 -27.78 -18.15 6.64
N ASN A 142 -27.89 -19.00 7.67
CA ASN A 142 -27.93 -18.53 9.05
C ASN A 142 -26.63 -17.86 9.47
N VAL A 143 -25.48 -18.44 9.11
CA VAL A 143 -24.17 -17.82 9.35
C VAL A 143 -24.06 -16.52 8.57
N ARG A 144 -24.46 -16.50 7.30
CA ARG A 144 -24.50 -15.29 6.46
C ARG A 144 -25.31 -14.19 7.14
N ARG A 145 -26.50 -14.48 7.65
CA ARG A 145 -27.35 -13.50 8.31
C ARG A 145 -26.67 -12.85 9.52
N VAL A 146 -25.93 -13.62 10.31
CA VAL A 146 -25.15 -13.07 11.44
C VAL A 146 -24.09 -12.10 10.92
N LEU A 147 -23.36 -12.44 9.86
CA LEU A 147 -22.38 -11.52 9.27
C LEU A 147 -23.02 -10.24 8.71
N LEU A 148 -24.20 -10.33 8.08
CA LEU A 148 -24.93 -9.15 7.60
C LEU A 148 -25.43 -8.27 8.76
N GLN A 149 -25.88 -8.88 9.85
CA GLN A 149 -26.28 -8.16 11.07
C GLN A 149 -25.10 -7.42 11.71
N ASN A 150 -23.88 -7.96 11.55
CA ASN A 150 -22.65 -7.32 11.97
C ASN A 150 -22.13 -6.27 10.96
N GLY A 151 -22.89 -5.94 9.91
CA GLY A 151 -22.56 -4.85 8.98
C GLY A 151 -21.81 -5.26 7.71
N ILE A 152 -21.54 -6.55 7.51
CA ILE A 152 -20.87 -7.02 6.28
C ILE A 152 -21.80 -6.89 5.08
N SER A 153 -21.29 -6.32 3.98
CA SER A 153 -22.07 -6.14 2.75
C SER A 153 -22.53 -7.49 2.16
N PRO A 154 -23.81 -7.61 1.74
CA PRO A 154 -24.36 -8.83 1.13
C PRO A 154 -23.58 -9.35 -0.08
N ASN A 155 -22.93 -8.45 -0.83
CA ASN A 155 -22.16 -8.80 -2.03
C ASN A 155 -20.82 -9.47 -1.71
N ARG A 156 -20.36 -9.41 -0.45
CA ARG A 156 -19.10 -9.99 0.00
C ARG A 156 -19.24 -11.38 0.60
N VAL A 157 -20.48 -11.87 0.76
CA VAL A 157 -20.77 -13.17 1.40
C VAL A 157 -21.59 -14.03 0.45
N THR A 158 -20.97 -15.07 -0.09
CA THR A 158 -21.63 -16.12 -0.87
C THR A 158 -21.83 -17.37 -0.02
N ILE A 159 -22.81 -18.19 -0.39
CA ILE A 159 -23.07 -19.46 0.29
C ILE A 159 -23.10 -20.62 -0.71
N VAL A 160 -22.61 -21.78 -0.28
CA VAL A 160 -22.70 -23.04 -1.01
C VAL A 160 -23.13 -24.13 -0.04
N GLY A 161 -24.18 -24.88 -0.39
CA GLY A 161 -24.58 -26.07 0.35
C GLY A 161 -24.09 -27.32 -0.36
N TYR A 162 -23.30 -28.13 0.34
CA TYR A 162 -22.77 -29.40 -0.17
C TYR A 162 -23.62 -30.61 0.24
N GLY A 163 -24.57 -30.45 1.15
CA GLY A 163 -25.28 -31.56 1.76
C GLY A 163 -24.33 -32.54 2.42
N ASP A 164 -24.50 -33.83 2.13
CA ASP A 164 -23.71 -34.94 2.66
C ASP A 164 -22.67 -35.48 1.66
N THR A 165 -22.41 -34.74 0.58
CA THR A 165 -21.46 -35.16 -0.47
C THR A 165 -20.00 -35.08 -0.03
N VAL A 166 -19.67 -34.20 0.92
CA VAL A 166 -18.32 -34.00 1.45
C VAL A 166 -18.32 -34.10 2.97
N LEU A 167 -17.79 -35.22 3.49
CA LEU A 167 -17.73 -35.49 4.92
C LEU A 167 -16.35 -35.21 5.50
N ALA A 168 -16.32 -34.60 6.69
CA ALA A 168 -15.13 -34.45 7.50
C ALA A 168 -14.75 -35.74 8.23
N SER A 169 -15.73 -36.58 8.57
CA SER A 169 -15.52 -37.92 9.14
C SER A 169 -16.40 -38.94 8.42
N THR A 170 -15.84 -40.09 8.10
CA THR A 170 -16.56 -41.18 7.41
C THR A 170 -17.26 -42.15 8.35
N GLY A 171 -16.99 -42.07 9.65
CA GLY A 171 -17.59 -42.93 10.68
C GLY A 171 -19.12 -42.79 10.76
N THR A 172 -19.75 -43.77 11.40
CA THR A 172 -21.21 -43.89 11.55
C THR A 172 -21.69 -43.69 12.98
N ASP A 173 -20.82 -43.24 13.87
CA ASP A 173 -21.14 -42.88 15.24
C ASP A 173 -21.58 -41.40 15.35
N GLU A 174 -22.21 -41.04 16.46
CA GLU A 174 -22.73 -39.67 16.65
C GLU A 174 -21.63 -38.60 16.62
N THR A 175 -20.41 -38.92 17.04
CA THR A 175 -19.27 -37.99 16.97
C THR A 175 -18.94 -37.68 15.52
N SER A 176 -18.87 -38.70 14.68
CA SER A 176 -18.64 -38.54 13.25
C SER A 176 -19.75 -37.72 12.58
N HIS A 177 -21.01 -37.97 12.94
CA HIS A 177 -22.13 -37.17 12.44
C HIS A 177 -22.04 -35.70 12.90
N ALA A 178 -21.71 -35.45 14.17
CA ALA A 178 -21.54 -34.09 14.71
C ALA A 178 -20.43 -33.32 13.98
N LEU A 179 -19.30 -33.96 13.68
CA LEU A 179 -18.21 -33.33 12.93
C LEU A 179 -18.61 -32.96 11.50
N ASN A 180 -19.54 -33.70 10.89
CA ASN A 180 -20.02 -33.47 9.53
C ASN A 180 -21.04 -32.34 9.45
N ARG A 181 -21.88 -32.15 10.48
CA ARG A 181 -22.87 -31.07 10.57
C ARG A 181 -22.17 -29.75 10.85
N ARG A 182 -21.69 -29.08 9.80
CA ARG A 182 -20.86 -27.88 9.94
C ARG A 182 -21.10 -26.84 8.84
N VAL A 183 -20.69 -25.63 9.12
CA VAL A 183 -20.36 -24.61 8.13
C VAL A 183 -18.88 -24.27 8.28
N THR A 184 -18.14 -24.23 7.18
CA THR A 184 -16.74 -23.82 7.16
C THR A 184 -16.53 -22.69 6.17
N ALA A 185 -15.52 -21.87 6.43
CA ALA A 185 -15.02 -20.90 5.47
C ALA A 185 -13.55 -20.61 5.77
N THR A 186 -12.80 -20.34 4.72
CA THR A 186 -11.43 -19.84 4.79
C THR A 186 -11.41 -18.52 4.06
N VAL A 187 -10.78 -17.52 4.68
CA VAL A 187 -10.72 -16.16 4.14
C VAL A 187 -9.30 -15.63 4.24
N VAL A 188 -8.85 -14.96 3.18
CA VAL A 188 -7.53 -14.33 3.12
C VAL A 188 -7.71 -12.83 2.92
N GLY A 189 -7.20 -12.07 3.87
CA GLY A 189 -7.13 -10.61 3.86
C GLY A 189 -5.81 -10.17 3.25
N TYR A 190 -5.84 -9.23 2.32
CA TYR A 190 -4.64 -8.57 1.80
C TYR A 190 -4.65 -7.10 2.21
N LYS A 191 -3.56 -6.65 2.84
CA LYS A 191 -3.36 -5.24 3.19
C LYS A 191 -2.00 -4.81 2.66
N GLY A 192 -2.00 -3.70 1.92
CA GLY A 192 -0.77 -3.00 1.57
C GLY A 192 -0.40 -2.09 2.72
N GLU A 193 0.72 -2.37 3.40
CA GLU A 193 1.30 -1.44 4.36
C GLU A 193 2.51 -0.78 3.72
N VAL A 194 2.67 0.53 3.95
CA VAL A 194 3.83 1.25 3.41
C VAL A 194 5.08 0.71 4.10
N LYS A 195 6.02 0.22 3.29
CA LYS A 195 7.32 -0.23 3.79
C LYS A 195 8.01 0.98 4.40
N LYS A 196 8.32 0.90 5.69
CA LYS A 196 8.99 1.99 6.41
C LYS A 196 10.49 1.89 6.23
N GLU A 197 11.15 3.04 6.13
CA GLU A 197 12.61 3.09 6.15
C GLU A 197 13.16 2.49 7.45
N TRP A 198 14.33 1.85 7.38
CA TRP A 198 14.99 1.31 8.57
C TRP A 198 15.55 2.44 9.44
N THR A 199 15.29 2.39 10.75
CA THR A 199 15.89 3.30 11.73
C THR A 199 16.55 2.54 12.87
N ILE A 200 17.41 3.21 13.65
CA ILE A 200 18.05 2.59 14.83
C ILE A 200 17.04 2.10 15.89
N PHE A 201 15.78 2.55 15.79
CA PHE A 201 14.68 2.19 16.69
C PHE A 201 13.77 1.10 16.12
N THR A 202 13.92 0.71 14.85
CA THR A 202 13.14 -0.38 14.24
C THR A 202 13.85 -1.71 14.41
N THR A 203 13.18 -2.67 15.04
CA THR A 203 13.68 -4.05 15.13
C THR A 203 13.41 -4.78 13.82
N LEU A 204 14.43 -5.38 13.21
CA LEU A 204 14.24 -6.29 12.08
C LEU A 204 13.31 -7.44 12.51
N PRO A 205 12.31 -7.81 11.71
CA PRO A 205 11.50 -9.00 11.99
C PRO A 205 12.43 -10.21 12.09
N LYS A 206 12.19 -11.09 13.07
CA LYS A 206 12.94 -12.34 13.17
C LYS A 206 12.70 -13.17 11.90
N SER A 207 13.80 -13.50 11.22
CA SER A 207 13.86 -14.44 10.10
C SER A 207 13.38 -15.83 10.49
#